data_AF-A0A959T2Z1-F1
#
_entry.id   AF-A0A959T2Z1-F1
#
_cell.length_a   1.000
_cell.length_b   1.000
_cell.length_c   1.000
_cell.angle_alpha   90.00
_cell.angle_beta   90.00
_cell.angle_gamma   90.00
#
_symmetry.space_group_name_H-M   'P 1'
#
loop_
_entity.id
_entity.type
_entity.pdbx_description
1 polymer ?
#
loop_
_entity_poly.entity_id
_entity_poly.type
_entity_poly.pdbx_seq_one_letter_code
_entity_poly.pdbx_strand_id
1 'polypeptide(L)'
;MSTWALGLFLLALVLALWGVWRAWRKVWLLGVFVAWGLLNALLAQQGFYAVTDGLPPRPMFLLAPMVAGILLLVLLRPGRMLLARGDLVALTWLHVLRVPVELVLHHGWQQGLVPHMLTFEGANFDILSGLSAPLVAWHLLRSPVLPRRLLLIWNVVCLVLLVNVVARAVLSFPSPMQVLNLDEPMRLVQHLPYIWLPAVIVPAVLLAHVAALVRLGSTR
;
A
#
# COMPACT_ATOMS: atom_id res chain seq x y z
N MET A 1 7.00 -19.24 7.34
CA MET A 1 7.53 -18.46 6.20
C MET A 1 9.05 -18.40 6.28
N SER A 2 9.71 -18.31 5.13
CA SER A 2 11.18 -18.25 5.02
C SER A 2 11.76 -16.95 5.61
N THR A 3 13.02 -16.99 6.03
CA THR A 3 13.74 -15.83 6.58
C THR A 3 13.97 -14.73 5.55
N TRP A 4 14.16 -15.09 4.29
CA TRP A 4 14.35 -14.11 3.20
C TRP A 4 13.07 -13.33 2.90
N ALA A 5 11.90 -13.99 2.89
CA ALA A 5 10.62 -13.32 2.64
C ALA A 5 10.29 -12.34 3.79
N LEU A 6 10.58 -12.73 5.02
CA LEU A 6 10.49 -11.84 6.17
C LEU A 6 11.40 -10.61 6.00
N GLY A 7 12.65 -10.82 5.59
CA GLY A 7 13.60 -9.73 5.34
C GLY A 7 13.11 -8.74 4.29
N LEU A 8 12.59 -9.24 3.16
CA LEU A 8 12.00 -8.39 2.10
C LEU A 8 10.77 -7.64 2.60
N PHE A 9 9.91 -8.28 3.40
CA PHE A 9 8.74 -7.64 3.95
C PHE A 9 9.10 -6.49 4.89
N LEU A 10 10.05 -6.71 5.80
CA LEU A 10 10.54 -5.69 6.72
C LEU A 10 11.24 -4.55 5.96
N LEU A 11 11.99 -4.86 4.90
CA LEU A 11 12.56 -3.85 4.00
C LEU A 11 11.45 -2.99 3.37
N ALA A 12 10.40 -3.61 2.83
CA ALA A 12 9.27 -2.89 2.24
C ALA A 12 8.57 -1.98 3.26
N LEU A 13 8.40 -2.45 4.50
CA LEU A 13 7.85 -1.66 5.59
C LEU A 13 8.72 -0.45 5.93
N VAL A 14 10.03 -0.64 6.07
CA VAL A 14 10.98 0.44 6.33
C VAL A 14 10.97 1.45 5.18
N LEU A 15 10.97 0.99 3.93
CA LEU A 15 10.88 1.85 2.75
C LEU A 15 9.57 2.63 2.70
N ALA A 16 8.44 2.03 3.11
CA ALA A 16 7.16 2.74 3.20
C ALA A 16 7.23 3.89 4.21
N LEU A 17 7.70 3.61 5.42
CA LEU A 17 7.82 4.60 6.49
C LEU A 17 8.83 5.70 6.15
N TRP A 18 9.99 5.31 5.64
CA TRP A 18 11.03 6.23 5.18
C TRP A 18 10.53 7.09 4.02
N GLY A 19 9.82 6.50 3.05
CA GLY A 19 9.26 7.21 1.90
C GLY A 19 8.23 8.26 2.32
N VAL A 20 7.31 7.91 3.24
CA VAL A 20 6.36 8.87 3.84
C VAL A 20 7.11 9.99 4.55
N TRP A 21 8.05 9.68 5.42
CA TRP A 21 8.84 10.72 6.09
C TRP A 21 9.61 11.58 5.08
N ARG A 22 10.24 10.99 4.06
CA ARG A 22 11.07 11.68 3.07
C ARG A 22 10.24 12.59 2.16
N ALA A 23 9.00 12.24 1.89
CA ALA A 23 8.09 13.04 1.06
C ALA A 23 7.63 14.33 1.73
N TRP A 24 7.36 14.32 3.05
CA TRP A 24 6.86 15.52 3.76
C TRP A 24 7.83 16.14 4.75
N ARG A 25 8.85 15.39 5.19
CA ARG A 25 9.78 15.72 6.29
C ARG A 25 9.07 16.10 7.59
N LYS A 26 7.92 15.46 7.86
CA LYS A 26 7.10 15.68 9.06
C LYS A 26 7.07 14.42 9.92
N VAL A 27 7.67 14.49 11.10
CA VAL A 27 7.77 13.36 12.03
C VAL A 27 6.40 12.90 12.53
N TRP A 28 5.44 13.81 12.70
CA TRP A 28 4.10 13.43 13.15
C TRP A 28 3.36 12.54 12.15
N LEU A 29 3.59 12.71 10.84
CA LEU A 29 2.99 11.82 9.82
C LEU A 29 3.55 10.41 9.95
N LEU A 30 4.87 10.29 10.11
CA LEU A 30 5.51 9.01 10.41
C LEU A 30 4.95 8.41 11.71
N GLY A 31 4.79 9.23 12.74
CA GLY A 31 4.20 8.85 14.02
C GLY A 31 2.80 8.24 13.89
N VAL A 32 1.94 8.78 13.01
CA VAL A 32 0.61 8.20 12.72
C VAL A 32 0.74 6.78 12.16
N PHE A 33 1.59 6.56 11.15
CA PHE A 33 1.78 5.24 10.55
C PHE A 33 2.39 4.24 11.55
N VAL A 34 3.37 4.66 12.35
CA VAL A 34 4.00 3.81 13.37
C VAL A 34 3.02 3.48 14.49
N ALA A 35 2.32 4.47 15.04
CA ALA A 35 1.32 4.27 16.09
C ALA A 35 0.20 3.34 15.60
N TRP A 36 -0.26 3.53 14.37
CA TRP A 36 -1.24 2.65 13.74
C TRP A 36 -0.69 1.22 13.59
N GLY A 37 0.53 1.05 13.07
CA GLY A 37 1.16 -0.27 12.96
C GLY A 37 1.32 -0.98 14.31
N LEU A 38 1.73 -0.27 15.36
CA LEU A 38 1.86 -0.79 16.72
C LEU A 38 0.50 -1.18 17.32
N LEU A 39 -0.52 -0.34 17.15
CA LEU A 39 -1.88 -0.64 17.59
C LEU A 39 -2.38 -1.94 16.95
N ASN A 40 -2.25 -2.07 15.62
CA ASN A 40 -2.70 -3.28 14.92
C ASN A 40 -1.84 -4.51 15.29
N ALA A 41 -0.57 -4.34 15.62
CA ALA A 41 0.26 -5.44 16.14
C ALA A 41 -0.21 -5.91 17.52
N LEU A 42 -0.55 -4.99 18.43
CA LEU A 42 -1.10 -5.31 19.75
C LEU A 42 -2.46 -6.02 19.62
N LEU A 43 -3.35 -5.51 18.77
CA LEU A 43 -4.65 -6.14 18.49
C LEU A 43 -4.47 -7.54 17.88
N ALA A 44 -3.51 -7.74 16.99
CA ALA A 44 -3.20 -9.04 16.42
C ALA A 44 -2.72 -10.05 17.47
N GLN A 45 -1.86 -9.63 18.40
CA GLN A 45 -1.41 -10.49 19.50
C GLN A 45 -2.54 -10.91 20.43
N GLN A 46 -3.55 -10.04 20.60
CA GLN A 46 -4.77 -10.35 21.36
C GLN A 46 -5.77 -11.23 20.59
N GLY A 47 -5.42 -11.68 19.37
CA GLY A 47 -6.29 -12.51 18.55
C GLY A 47 -7.45 -11.74 17.90
N PHE A 48 -7.44 -10.41 17.91
CA PHE A 48 -8.53 -9.59 17.38
C PHE A 48 -8.87 -9.95 15.93
N TYR A 49 -7.85 -10.10 15.07
CA TYR A 49 -8.02 -10.42 13.64
C TYR A 49 -8.18 -11.91 13.31
N ALA A 50 -8.05 -12.80 14.30
CA ALA A 50 -8.32 -14.22 14.11
C ALA A 50 -9.83 -14.52 14.01
N VAL A 51 -10.66 -13.60 14.51
CA VAL A 51 -12.12 -13.68 14.44
C VAL A 51 -12.58 -13.17 13.08
N THR A 52 -13.05 -14.09 12.24
CA THR A 52 -13.36 -13.85 10.83
C THR A 52 -14.84 -13.92 10.49
N ASP A 53 -15.68 -14.36 11.42
CA ASP A 53 -17.13 -14.60 11.31
C ASP A 53 -18.00 -13.36 11.55
N GLY A 54 -17.42 -12.24 11.99
CA GLY A 54 -18.13 -10.98 12.22
C GLY A 54 -18.44 -10.15 10.97
N LEU A 55 -19.45 -9.28 11.07
CA LEU A 55 -19.84 -8.30 10.04
C LEU A 55 -19.81 -6.87 10.64
N PRO A 56 -18.98 -5.94 10.14
CA PRO A 56 -17.99 -6.14 9.07
C PRO A 56 -16.80 -7.02 9.53
N PRO A 57 -16.15 -7.76 8.62
CA PRO A 57 -14.97 -8.55 8.92
C PRO A 57 -13.88 -7.68 9.58
N ARG A 58 -13.37 -8.13 10.72
CA ARG A 58 -12.41 -7.34 11.53
C ARG A 58 -11.16 -6.90 10.74
N PRO A 59 -10.64 -7.68 9.79
CA PRO A 59 -9.49 -7.27 8.97
C PRO A 59 -9.77 -6.05 8.08
N MET A 60 -11.03 -5.68 7.83
CA MET A 60 -11.35 -4.39 7.21
C MET A 60 -10.85 -3.20 8.04
N PHE A 61 -10.78 -3.34 9.37
CA PHE A 61 -10.28 -2.30 10.25
C PHE A 61 -8.77 -2.07 10.12
N LEU A 62 -8.02 -2.95 9.44
CA LEU A 62 -6.61 -2.69 9.12
C LEU A 62 -6.45 -1.51 8.17
N LEU A 63 -7.30 -1.47 7.15
CA LEU A 63 -7.19 -0.55 6.01
C LEU A 63 -8.16 0.63 6.12
N ALA A 64 -9.40 0.39 6.53
CA ALA A 64 -10.48 1.37 6.45
C ALA A 64 -10.19 2.69 7.20
N PRO A 65 -9.64 2.70 8.43
CA PRO A 65 -9.33 3.94 9.15
C PRO A 65 -8.28 4.79 8.42
N MET A 66 -7.28 4.16 7.82
CA MET A 66 -6.24 4.88 7.07
C MET A 66 -6.78 5.43 5.75
N VAL A 67 -7.63 4.66 5.05
CA VAL A 67 -8.32 5.15 3.84
C VAL A 67 -9.24 6.33 4.18
N ALA A 68 -10.00 6.25 5.27
CA ALA A 68 -10.83 7.35 5.76
C ALA A 68 -9.99 8.59 6.09
N GLY A 69 -8.84 8.41 6.75
CA GLY A 69 -7.89 9.50 7.01
C GLY A 69 -7.38 10.16 5.73
N ILE A 70 -6.98 9.38 4.73
CA ILE A 70 -6.54 9.89 3.41
C ILE A 70 -7.69 10.63 2.71
N LEU A 71 -8.91 10.10 2.75
CA LEU A 71 -10.09 10.76 2.19
C LEU A 71 -10.36 12.10 2.88
N LEU A 72 -10.29 12.17 4.22
CA LEU A 72 -10.42 13.41 4.96
C LEU A 72 -9.34 14.43 4.56
N LEU A 73 -8.10 14.00 4.32
CA LEU A 73 -7.06 14.89 3.79
C LEU A 73 -7.44 15.48 2.43
N VAL A 74 -8.06 14.70 1.55
CA VAL A 74 -8.53 15.18 0.24
C VAL A 74 -9.73 16.13 0.38
N LEU A 75 -10.66 15.85 1.30
CA LEU A 75 -11.88 16.64 1.47
C LEU A 75 -11.63 17.99 2.17
N LEU A 76 -10.69 18.05 3.10
CA LEU A 76 -10.43 19.24 3.91
C LEU A 76 -9.34 20.14 3.29
N ARG A 77 -9.54 21.46 3.34
CA ARG A 77 -8.56 22.44 2.80
C ARG A 77 -7.15 22.27 3.40
N PRO A 78 -6.96 22.18 4.73
CA PRO A 78 -5.63 21.99 5.31
C PRO A 78 -4.98 20.67 4.87
N GLY A 79 -5.79 19.62 4.69
CA GLY A 79 -5.33 18.32 4.21
C GLY A 79 -4.82 18.39 2.77
N ARG A 80 -5.56 19.04 1.86
CA ARG A 80 -5.09 19.25 0.47
C ARG A 80 -3.80 20.06 0.41
N MET A 81 -3.67 21.08 1.28
CA MET A 81 -2.42 21.85 1.39
C MET A 81 -1.25 20.98 1.88
N LEU A 82 -1.49 20.03 2.79
CA LEU A 82 -0.48 19.06 3.21
C LEU A 82 -0.08 18.14 2.06
N LEU A 83 -1.05 17.55 1.38
CA LEU A 83 -0.84 16.64 0.25
C LEU A 83 -0.02 17.32 -0.87
N ALA A 84 -0.37 18.55 -1.24
CA ALA A 84 0.30 19.33 -2.28
C ALA A 84 1.78 19.65 -1.97
N ARG A 85 2.21 19.55 -0.70
CA ARG A 85 3.61 19.79 -0.28
C ARG A 85 4.51 18.56 -0.39
N GLY A 86 3.96 17.37 -0.63
CA GLY A 86 4.74 16.13 -0.72
C GLY A 86 5.70 16.15 -1.92
N ASP A 87 6.97 15.80 -1.71
CA ASP A 87 8.02 15.75 -2.73
C ASP A 87 7.74 14.69 -3.81
N LEU A 88 7.44 15.08 -5.06
CA LEU A 88 7.07 14.15 -6.13
C LEU A 88 8.11 13.06 -6.37
N VAL A 89 9.40 13.39 -6.25
CA VAL A 89 10.48 12.42 -6.43
C VAL A 89 10.41 11.35 -5.35
N ALA A 90 10.31 11.74 -4.08
CA ALA A 90 10.17 10.82 -2.96
C ALA A 90 8.88 9.98 -3.05
N LEU A 91 7.75 10.61 -3.41
CA LEU A 91 6.47 9.92 -3.62
C LEU A 91 6.60 8.87 -4.73
N THR A 92 7.31 9.18 -5.81
CA THR A 92 7.53 8.24 -6.92
C THR A 92 8.44 7.09 -6.51
N TRP A 93 9.56 7.37 -5.85
CA TRP A 93 10.49 6.34 -5.35
C TRP A 93 9.84 5.39 -4.35
N LEU A 94 8.85 5.85 -3.58
CA LEU A 94 8.12 5.01 -2.64
C LEU A 94 7.54 3.78 -3.34
N HIS A 95 7.07 3.88 -4.58
CA HIS A 95 6.47 2.74 -5.30
C HIS A 95 7.42 1.57 -5.56
N VAL A 96 8.74 1.76 -5.48
CA VAL A 96 9.73 0.68 -5.59
C VAL A 96 9.50 -0.42 -4.54
N LEU A 97 8.98 -0.06 -3.37
CA LEU A 97 8.66 -1.03 -2.31
C LEU A 97 7.67 -2.12 -2.75
N ARG A 98 6.96 -1.92 -3.87
CA ARG A 98 6.01 -2.90 -4.40
C ARG A 98 6.73 -4.14 -4.92
N VAL A 99 7.96 -4.01 -5.42
CA VAL A 99 8.76 -5.17 -5.88
C VAL A 99 8.98 -6.19 -4.75
N PRO A 100 9.56 -5.82 -3.58
CA PRO A 100 9.70 -6.78 -2.49
C PRO A 100 8.36 -7.29 -1.95
N VAL A 101 7.29 -6.47 -1.95
CA VAL A 101 5.94 -6.92 -1.56
C VAL A 101 5.44 -8.03 -2.49
N GLU A 102 5.56 -7.85 -3.80
CA GLU A 102 5.11 -8.81 -4.80
C GLU A 102 5.88 -10.14 -4.71
N LEU A 103 7.19 -10.10 -4.42
CA LEU A 103 7.99 -11.30 -4.16
C LEU A 103 7.53 -12.04 -2.89
N VAL A 104 7.12 -11.30 -1.86
CA VAL A 104 6.56 -11.88 -0.62
C VAL A 104 5.19 -12.49 -0.87
N LEU A 105 4.33 -11.86 -1.69
CA LEU A 105 3.03 -12.40 -2.06
C LEU A 105 3.15 -13.68 -2.89
N HIS A 106 4.06 -13.70 -3.86
CA HIS A 106 4.37 -14.90 -4.65
C HIS A 106 4.88 -16.05 -3.80
N HIS A 107 5.80 -15.79 -2.86
CA HIS A 107 6.21 -16.80 -1.90
C HIS A 107 5.05 -17.25 -1.00
N GLY A 108 4.18 -16.32 -0.59
CA GLY A 108 2.97 -16.63 0.17
C GLY A 108 2.04 -17.59 -0.57
N TRP A 109 1.94 -17.47 -1.90
CA TRP A 109 1.17 -18.39 -2.73
C TRP A 109 1.79 -19.80 -2.76
N GLN A 110 3.11 -19.90 -2.92
CA GLN A 110 3.81 -21.19 -2.85
C GLN A 110 3.62 -21.91 -1.50
N GLN A 111 3.23 -21.17 -0.45
CA GLN A 111 2.93 -21.69 0.89
C GLN A 111 1.42 -21.86 1.15
N GLY A 112 0.55 -21.63 0.16
CA GLY A 112 -0.91 -21.74 0.29
C GLY A 112 -1.57 -20.63 1.15
N LEU A 113 -0.86 -19.51 1.37
CA LEU A 113 -1.33 -18.38 2.20
C LEU A 113 -1.90 -17.23 1.38
N VAL A 114 -1.63 -17.19 0.08
CA VAL A 114 -2.06 -16.15 -0.85
C VAL A 114 -2.64 -16.83 -2.09
N PRO A 115 -3.83 -16.44 -2.58
CA PRO A 115 -4.34 -16.96 -3.85
C PRO A 115 -3.43 -16.62 -5.03
N HIS A 116 -3.30 -17.53 -5.99
CA HIS A 116 -2.50 -17.32 -7.20
C HIS A 116 -2.86 -16.00 -7.91
N MET A 117 -4.15 -15.67 -7.96
CA MET A 117 -4.67 -14.45 -8.60
C MET A 117 -4.11 -13.14 -8.02
N LEU A 118 -3.67 -13.12 -6.76
CA LEU A 118 -3.10 -11.94 -6.10
C LEU A 118 -1.58 -11.81 -6.31
N THR A 119 -0.96 -12.69 -7.08
CA THR A 119 0.46 -12.64 -7.41
C THR A 119 0.69 -12.04 -8.80
N PHE A 120 1.93 -11.66 -9.08
CA PHE A 120 2.35 -11.17 -10.40
C PHE A 120 2.32 -12.23 -11.52
N GLU A 121 2.25 -13.52 -11.18
CA GLU A 121 1.99 -14.60 -12.16
C GLU A 121 0.50 -14.73 -12.49
N GLY A 122 -0.36 -14.21 -11.61
CA GLY A 122 -1.81 -14.17 -11.77
C GLY A 122 -2.32 -12.85 -12.37
N ALA A 123 -3.27 -12.21 -11.69
CA ALA A 123 -3.94 -11.00 -12.16
C ALA A 123 -3.46 -9.71 -11.48
N ASN A 124 -2.36 -9.78 -10.72
CA ASN A 124 -1.81 -8.64 -9.99
C ASN A 124 -0.55 -8.08 -10.67
N PHE A 125 -0.74 -7.10 -11.56
CA PHE A 125 0.37 -6.46 -12.26
C PHE A 125 1.05 -5.33 -11.47
N ASP A 126 0.87 -5.26 -10.15
CA ASP A 126 1.49 -4.21 -9.31
C ASP A 126 3.01 -4.19 -9.40
N ILE A 127 3.66 -5.31 -9.70
CA ILE A 127 5.12 -5.36 -9.87
C ILE A 127 5.61 -4.36 -10.93
N LEU A 128 4.83 -4.13 -12.00
CA LEU A 128 5.19 -3.21 -13.08
C LEU A 128 5.27 -1.76 -12.60
N SER A 129 4.38 -1.37 -11.68
CA SER A 129 4.43 -0.03 -11.10
C SER A 129 5.67 0.15 -10.20
N GLY A 130 6.09 -0.89 -9.49
CA GLY A 130 7.33 -0.88 -8.70
C GLY A 130 8.58 -0.85 -9.56
N LEU A 131 8.61 -1.61 -10.66
CA LEU A 131 9.74 -1.66 -11.59
C LEU A 131 9.86 -0.39 -12.45
N SER A 132 8.76 0.26 -12.78
CA SER A 132 8.77 1.52 -13.56
C SER A 132 9.08 2.76 -12.71
N ALA A 133 8.86 2.71 -11.39
CA ALA A 133 9.07 3.84 -10.49
C ALA A 133 10.49 4.45 -10.52
N PRO A 134 11.60 3.68 -10.53
CA PRO A 134 12.95 4.23 -10.62
C PRO A 134 13.17 5.04 -11.90
N LEU A 135 12.66 4.56 -13.03
CA LEU A 135 12.78 5.24 -14.33
C LEU A 135 12.03 6.57 -14.30
N VAL A 136 10.78 6.57 -13.81
CA VAL A 136 9.96 7.79 -13.69
C VAL A 136 10.59 8.78 -12.72
N ALA A 137 11.09 8.31 -11.57
CA ALA A 137 11.73 9.15 -10.57
C ALA A 137 13.07 9.72 -11.05
N TRP A 138 13.85 8.95 -11.80
CA TRP A 138 15.09 9.40 -12.44
C TRP A 138 14.81 10.50 -13.48
N HIS A 139 13.79 10.33 -14.31
CA HIS A 139 13.38 11.37 -15.26
C HIS A 139 12.94 12.65 -14.55
N LEU A 140 12.17 12.55 -13.45
CA LEU A 140 11.79 13.68 -12.60
C LEU A 140 13.00 14.44 -12.02
N LEU A 141 14.11 13.74 -11.73
CA LEU A 141 15.34 14.34 -11.21
C LEU A 141 16.19 15.02 -12.29
N ARG A 142 16.25 14.43 -13.49
CA ARG A 142 17.19 14.85 -14.55
C ARG A 142 16.60 15.78 -15.60
N SER A 143 15.29 15.81 -15.77
CA SER A 143 14.67 16.62 -16.81
C SER A 143 13.41 17.29 -16.29
N PRO A 144 13.34 18.64 -16.31
CA PRO A 144 12.12 19.37 -15.99
C PRO A 144 10.99 19.18 -17.03
N VAL A 145 11.24 18.38 -18.07
CA VAL A 145 10.39 18.22 -19.26
C VAL A 145 9.54 16.95 -19.21
N LEU A 146 9.59 16.14 -18.13
CA LEU A 146 8.64 15.02 -18.05
C LEU A 146 7.22 15.60 -18.08
N PRO A 147 6.42 15.33 -19.12
CA PRO A 147 5.14 15.98 -19.27
C PRO A 147 4.29 15.65 -18.05
N ARG A 148 3.75 16.67 -17.40
CA ARG A 148 2.78 16.52 -16.31
C ARG A 148 1.70 15.48 -16.65
N ARG A 149 1.27 15.43 -17.92
CA ARG A 149 0.34 14.43 -18.44
C ARG A 149 0.84 12.99 -18.28
N LEU A 150 2.10 12.70 -18.57
CA LEU A 150 2.67 11.36 -18.40
C LEU A 150 2.71 10.95 -16.93
N LEU A 151 3.09 11.86 -16.03
CA LEU A 151 3.08 11.59 -14.59
C LEU A 151 1.67 11.35 -14.04
N LEU A 152 0.68 12.10 -14.53
CA LEU A 152 -0.73 11.90 -14.19
C LEU A 152 -1.20 10.53 -14.68
N ILE A 153 -0.96 10.19 -15.95
CA ILE A 153 -1.32 8.89 -16.53
C ILE A 153 -0.66 7.76 -15.74
N TRP A 154 0.64 7.85 -15.47
CA TRP A 154 1.37 6.84 -14.70
C TRP A 154 0.78 6.67 -13.30
N ASN A 155 0.51 7.75 -12.57
CA ASN A 155 -0.10 7.66 -11.23
C ASN A 155 -1.51 7.06 -11.29
N VAL A 156 -2.33 7.42 -12.27
CA VAL A 156 -3.68 6.88 -12.42
C VAL A 156 -3.64 5.39 -12.75
N VAL A 157 -2.79 4.96 -13.69
CA VAL A 157 -2.63 3.54 -14.04
C VAL A 157 -2.16 2.74 -12.82
N CYS A 158 -1.11 3.19 -12.13
CA CYS A 158 -0.60 2.52 -10.93
C CYS A 158 -1.63 2.48 -9.78
N LEU A 159 -2.43 3.54 -9.62
CA LEU A 159 -3.52 3.57 -8.65
C LEU A 159 -4.63 2.58 -9.00
N VAL A 160 -4.99 2.44 -10.27
CA VAL A 160 -5.96 1.43 -10.73
C VAL A 160 -5.45 0.01 -10.44
N LEU A 161 -4.16 -0.26 -10.66
CA LEU A 161 -3.56 -1.54 -10.30
C LEU A 161 -3.63 -1.81 -8.80
N LEU A 162 -3.29 -0.81 -7.97
CA LEU A 162 -3.40 -0.89 -6.51
C LEU A 162 -4.85 -1.19 -6.07
N VAL A 163 -5.82 -0.46 -6.61
CA VAL A 163 -7.24 -0.65 -6.28
C VAL A 163 -7.70 -2.04 -6.70
N ASN A 164 -7.28 -2.53 -7.88
CA ASN A 164 -7.60 -3.87 -8.36
C ASN A 164 -7.08 -4.97 -7.41
N VAL A 165 -5.80 -4.91 -7.00
CA VAL A 165 -5.26 -5.92 -6.06
C VAL A 165 -5.90 -5.82 -4.67
N VAL A 166 -6.11 -4.60 -4.15
CA VAL A 166 -6.74 -4.40 -2.84
C VAL A 166 -8.18 -4.92 -2.84
N ALA A 167 -8.97 -4.62 -3.88
CA ALA A 167 -10.34 -5.12 -3.99
C ALA A 167 -10.37 -6.65 -4.05
N ARG A 168 -9.51 -7.27 -4.87
CA ARG A 168 -9.42 -8.73 -4.94
C ARG A 168 -8.96 -9.34 -3.61
N ALA A 169 -8.01 -8.72 -2.91
CA ALA A 169 -7.52 -9.19 -1.63
C ALA A 169 -8.62 -9.16 -0.56
N VAL A 170 -9.42 -8.09 -0.50
CA VAL A 170 -10.58 -7.98 0.40
C VAL A 170 -11.63 -9.04 0.06
N LEU A 171 -11.97 -9.23 -1.22
CA LEU A 171 -12.96 -10.21 -1.65
C LEU A 171 -12.48 -11.67 -1.56
N SER A 172 -11.17 -11.89 -1.40
CA SER A 172 -10.54 -13.20 -1.19
C SER A 172 -10.22 -13.47 0.28
N PHE A 173 -10.48 -12.50 1.16
CA PHE A 173 -10.17 -12.64 2.58
C PHE A 173 -11.19 -13.59 3.24
N PRO A 174 -10.75 -14.60 4.01
CA PRO A 174 -11.65 -15.60 4.60
C PRO A 174 -12.56 -14.94 5.63
N SER A 175 -13.79 -14.65 5.22
CA SER A 175 -14.81 -13.95 6.00
C SER A 175 -16.18 -14.17 5.34
N PRO A 176 -17.30 -13.81 6.00
CA PRO A 176 -18.62 -13.83 5.38
C PRO A 176 -18.74 -13.01 4.09
N MET A 177 -17.82 -12.06 3.85
CA MET A 177 -17.79 -11.25 2.62
C MET A 177 -16.92 -11.86 1.52
N GLN A 178 -16.33 -13.04 1.74
CA GLN A 178 -15.51 -13.71 0.74
C GLN A 178 -16.36 -14.17 -0.44
N VAL A 179 -16.00 -13.73 -1.64
CA VAL A 179 -16.66 -14.13 -2.90
C VAL A 179 -15.67 -14.57 -3.97
N LEU A 180 -14.37 -14.34 -3.76
CA LEU A 180 -13.29 -14.76 -4.64
C LEU A 180 -12.38 -15.78 -3.94
N ASN A 181 -11.72 -16.62 -4.75
CA ASN A 181 -10.71 -17.58 -4.30
C ASN A 181 -11.14 -18.39 -3.07
N LEU A 182 -12.35 -18.96 -3.12
CA LEU A 182 -12.94 -19.71 -2.00
C LEU A 182 -12.04 -20.87 -1.56
N ASP A 183 -11.40 -21.55 -2.51
CA ASP A 183 -10.49 -22.67 -2.27
C ASP A 183 -9.06 -22.22 -1.87
N GLU A 184 -8.70 -20.98 -2.21
CA GLU A 184 -7.37 -20.38 -1.94
C GLU A 184 -7.49 -19.01 -1.24
N PRO A 185 -8.05 -18.90 -0.02
CA PRO A 185 -8.30 -17.61 0.61
C PRO A 185 -7.00 -16.88 0.99
N MET A 186 -7.09 -15.54 1.07
CA MET A 186 -6.01 -14.66 1.50
C MET A 186 -5.78 -14.76 3.01
N ARG A 187 -4.90 -15.66 3.44
CA ARG A 187 -4.57 -15.92 4.86
C ARG A 187 -3.36 -15.13 5.35
N LEU A 188 -2.44 -14.76 4.46
CA LEU A 188 -1.16 -14.14 4.83
C LEU A 188 -1.31 -12.94 5.78
N VAL A 189 -2.26 -12.04 5.51
CA VAL A 189 -2.46 -10.78 6.26
C VAL A 189 -3.10 -10.96 7.64
N GLN A 190 -3.39 -12.19 8.07
CA GLN A 190 -3.85 -12.50 9.43
C GLN A 190 -2.69 -12.68 10.42
N HIS A 191 -1.47 -12.81 9.91
CA HIS A 191 -0.30 -13.13 10.71
C HIS A 191 0.66 -11.96 10.80
N LEU A 192 1.32 -11.80 11.95
CA LEU A 192 2.46 -10.89 12.07
C LEU A 192 3.66 -11.46 11.29
N PRO A 193 4.48 -10.59 10.65
CA PRO A 193 4.31 -9.13 10.53
C PRO A 193 3.43 -8.69 9.35
N TYR A 194 2.91 -9.63 8.55
CA TYR A 194 2.22 -9.36 7.28
C TYR A 194 0.91 -8.59 7.40
N ILE A 195 0.34 -8.52 8.61
CA ILE A 195 -0.76 -7.62 8.92
C ILE A 195 -0.45 -6.14 8.64
N TRP A 196 0.83 -5.75 8.65
CA TRP A 196 1.27 -4.41 8.29
C TRP A 196 1.18 -4.12 6.79
N LEU A 197 0.92 -5.13 5.95
CA LEU A 197 0.67 -4.92 4.53
C LEU A 197 -0.58 -4.05 4.32
N PRO A 198 -1.79 -4.46 4.76
CA PRO A 198 -2.98 -3.61 4.67
C PRO A 198 -2.98 -2.46 5.66
N ALA A 199 -2.31 -2.58 6.82
CA ALA A 199 -2.34 -1.53 7.83
C ALA A 199 -1.41 -0.35 7.55
N VAL A 200 -0.23 -0.58 6.96
CA VAL A 200 0.82 0.44 6.82
C VAL A 200 1.24 0.61 5.35
N ILE A 201 1.64 -0.47 4.69
CA ILE A 201 2.24 -0.42 3.35
C ILE A 201 1.23 0.05 2.31
N VAL A 202 0.05 -0.59 2.23
CA VAL A 202 -1.00 -0.23 1.28
C VAL A 202 -1.44 1.23 1.47
N PRO A 203 -1.73 1.73 2.69
CA PRO A 203 -2.03 3.13 2.91
C PRO A 203 -0.90 4.10 2.54
N ALA A 204 0.36 3.72 2.76
CA ALA A 204 1.51 4.57 2.40
C ALA A 204 1.59 4.74 0.87
N VAL A 205 1.38 3.66 0.12
CA VAL A 205 1.35 3.70 -1.35
C VAL A 205 0.13 4.47 -1.86
N LEU A 206 -1.05 4.27 -1.26
CA LEU A 206 -2.26 5.03 -1.60
C LEU A 206 -2.06 6.54 -1.34
N LEU A 207 -1.53 6.89 -0.17
CA LEU A 207 -1.20 8.28 0.18
C LEU A 207 -0.22 8.88 -0.83
N ALA A 208 0.74 8.10 -1.33
CA ALA A 208 1.69 8.57 -2.32
C ALA A 208 1.01 8.96 -3.64
N HIS A 209 0.14 8.10 -4.17
CA HIS A 209 -0.66 8.41 -5.36
C HIS A 209 -1.56 9.63 -5.16
N VAL A 210 -2.32 9.67 -4.06
CA VAL A 210 -3.25 10.76 -3.77
C VAL A 210 -2.50 12.09 -3.65
N ALA A 211 -1.37 12.11 -2.96
CA ALA A 211 -0.55 13.30 -2.82
C ALA A 211 0.03 13.77 -4.16
N ALA A 212 0.56 12.85 -4.96
CA ALA A 212 1.08 13.16 -6.28
C ALA A 212 -0.02 13.75 -7.18
N LEU A 213 -1.20 13.14 -7.22
CA LEU A 213 -2.34 13.61 -8.00
C LEU A 213 -2.84 14.99 -7.54
N VAL A 214 -2.94 15.23 -6.23
CA VAL A 214 -3.32 16.54 -5.69
C VAL A 214 -2.29 17.61 -6.05
N ARG A 215 -0.99 17.32 -5.87
CA ARG A 215 0.09 18.25 -6.20
C ARG A 215 0.13 18.58 -7.69
N LEU A 216 0.00 17.56 -8.54
CA LEU A 216 -0.07 17.70 -9.99
C LEU A 216 -1.37 18.38 -10.42
N GLY A 217 -2.45 18.33 -9.65
CA GLY A 217 -3.70 19.06 -9.93
C GLY A 217 -3.63 20.54 -9.56
N SER A 218 -2.89 20.89 -8.50
CA SER A 218 -2.79 22.27 -7.99
C SER A 218 -1.82 23.17 -8.75
N THR A 219 -0.87 22.60 -9.49
CA THR A 219 0.03 23.35 -10.37
C THR A 219 -0.74 23.72 -11.63
N ARG A 220 -1.18 24.98 -11.78
CA ARG A 220 -1.69 25.52 -13.05
C ARG A 220 -0.55 26.19 -13.79
#